data_AF-A0A8J7LHK5-F1
#
_entry.id   AF-A0A8J7LHK5-F1
#
_cell.length_a   1.000
_cell.length_b   1.000
_cell.length_c   1.000
_cell.angle_alpha   90.00
_cell.angle_beta   90.00
_cell.angle_gamma   90.00
#
_symmetry.space_group_name_H-M   'P 1'
#
loop_
_entity.id
_entity.type
_entity.pdbx_description
1 polymer ?
#
loop_
_entity_poly.entity_id
_entity_poly.type
_entity_poly.pdbx_seq_one_letter_code
_entity_poly.pdbx_strand_id
1 'polypeptide(L)'
;MTQVNDFSCNVRTWDGECTVGVQHLKSYEYLPQECEQLQEICDRINQVYSSGLEESVQRFLESLGRLKRFYLTALEEKVLSVLESAIIV
;
A
#
# COMPACT_ATOMS: atom_id res chain seq x y z
N MET A 1 10.25 5.93 11.16
CA MET A 1 11.40 6.83 10.93
C MET A 1 12.06 6.40 9.63
N THR A 2 11.78 7.10 8.53
CA THR A 2 12.39 6.84 7.22
C THR A 2 13.68 7.66 7.17
N GLN A 3 14.83 7.00 7.28
CA GLN A 3 16.14 7.63 7.21
C GLN A 3 16.49 7.87 5.74
N VAL A 4 16.53 9.14 5.33
CA VAL A 4 17.00 9.54 4.00
C VAL A 4 18.52 9.59 4.08
N ASN A 5 19.19 8.54 3.59
CA ASN A 5 20.62 8.60 3.32
C ASN A 5 20.80 9.35 1.99
N ASP A 6 21.84 10.17 1.92
CA ASP A 6 22.07 11.27 0.95
C ASP A 6 21.78 10.97 -0.55
N PHE A 7 21.63 9.71 -0.96
CA PHE A 7 21.29 9.29 -2.33
C PHE A 7 20.36 8.05 -2.43
N SER A 8 19.78 7.57 -1.33
CA SER A 8 18.89 6.41 -1.33
C SER A 8 17.82 6.47 -0.26
N CYS A 9 16.61 6.03 -0.61
CA CYS A 9 15.49 5.89 0.30
C CYS A 9 15.22 4.40 0.55
N ASN A 10 15.02 4.01 1.80
CA ASN A 10 14.48 2.70 2.12
C ASN A 10 12.98 2.70 1.94
N VAL A 11 12.51 1.92 0.97
CA VAL A 11 11.10 1.73 0.65
C VAL A 11 10.68 0.39 1.24
N ARG A 12 9.70 0.41 2.14
CA ARG A 12 9.07 -0.82 2.61
C ARG A 12 8.04 -1.26 1.58
N THR A 13 8.25 -2.42 1.00
CA THR A 13 7.32 -3.10 0.10
C THR A 13 6.71 -4.31 0.80
N TRP A 14 5.68 -4.86 0.17
CA TRP A 14 4.92 -6.05 0.60
C TRP A 14 5.79 -7.31 0.69
N ASP A 15 6.92 -7.33 -0.01
CA ASP A 15 7.88 -8.45 -0.06
C ASP A 15 9.14 -8.18 0.80
N GLY A 16 9.22 -7.01 1.45
CA GLY A 16 10.35 -6.63 2.29
C GLY A 16 10.81 -5.18 2.09
N GLU A 17 11.90 -4.81 2.77
CA GLU A 17 12.51 -3.49 2.66
C GLU A 17 13.51 -3.46 1.49
N CYS A 18 13.39 -2.48 0.61
CA CYS A 18 14.25 -2.29 -0.55
C CYS A 18 14.89 -0.90 -0.50
N THR A 19 16.22 -0.84 -0.65
CA THR A 19 16.94 0.43 -0.78
C THR A 19 16.91 0.88 -2.24
N VAL A 20 16.14 1.94 -2.53
CA VAL A 20 16.01 2.49 -3.89
C VAL A 20 16.77 3.81 -3.97
N GLY A 21 17.70 3.91 -4.92
CA GLY A 21 18.37 5.18 -5.22
C GLY A 21 17.36 6.22 -5.71
N VAL A 22 17.42 7.45 -5.18
CA VAL A 22 16.42 8.50 -5.46
C VAL A 22 16.28 8.80 -6.96
N GLN A 23 17.37 8.61 -7.70
CA GLN A 23 17.47 8.73 -9.16
C GLN A 23 16.61 7.74 -9.97
N HIS A 24 16.11 6.66 -9.35
CA HIS A 24 15.15 5.73 -9.98
C HIS A 24 13.71 5.98 -9.53
N LEU A 25 13.48 6.94 -8.62
CA LEU A 25 12.15 7.33 -8.17
C LEU A 25 11.60 8.37 -9.14
N LYS A 26 10.53 8.00 -9.84
CA LYS A 26 9.76 8.97 -10.63
C LYS A 26 8.90 9.76 -9.66
N SER A 27 9.19 11.05 -9.49
CA SER A 27 8.31 11.96 -8.77
C SER A 27 6.96 12.00 -9.47
N TYR A 28 5.93 11.50 -8.80
CA TYR A 28 4.56 11.54 -9.30
C TYR A 28 3.85 12.88 -9.02
N GLU A 29 4.56 13.85 -8.44
CA GLU A 29 4.04 15.18 -8.06
C GLU A 29 2.73 15.12 -7.24
N TYR A 30 2.58 14.08 -6.42
CA TYR A 30 1.41 13.95 -5.55
C TYR A 30 1.38 15.11 -4.55
N LEU A 31 0.19 15.71 -4.42
CA LEU A 31 -0.10 16.67 -3.37
C LEU A 31 0.04 15.99 -1.99
N PRO A 32 0.34 16.74 -0.92
CA PRO A 32 0.44 16.18 0.42
C PRO A 32 -0.80 15.37 0.82
N GLN A 33 -1.98 15.85 0.43
CA GLN A 33 -3.26 15.19 0.69
C GLN A 33 -3.40 13.86 -0.07
N GLU A 34 -2.88 13.78 -1.30
CA GLU A 34 -2.89 12.53 -2.09
C GLU A 34 -1.92 11.50 -1.52
N CYS A 35 -0.78 11.95 -0.97
CA CYS A 35 0.15 11.10 -0.23
C CYS A 35 -0.48 10.54 1.04
N GLU A 36 -1.22 11.36 1.81
CA GLU A 36 -1.95 10.90 2.99
C GLU A 36 -3.00 9.84 2.63
N GLN A 37 -3.78 10.07 1.58
CA GLN A 37 -4.77 9.09 1.10
C GLN A 37 -4.12 7.77 0.67
N LEU A 38 -3.01 7.85 -0.06
CA LEU A 38 -2.30 6.66 -0.51
C LEU A 38 -1.67 5.90 0.66
N GLN A 39 -1.17 6.61 1.68
CA GLN A 39 -0.65 6.00 2.90
C GLN A 39 -1.76 5.30 3.69
N GLU A 40 -2.93 5.94 3.87
CA GLU A 40 -4.08 5.33 4.56
C GLU A 40 -4.53 4.04 3.87
N ILE A 41 -4.64 4.05 2.54
CA ILE A 41 -4.97 2.85 1.77
C ILE A 41 -3.90 1.77 1.96
N CYS A 42 -2.61 2.12 1.91
CA CYS A 42 -1.52 1.16 2.14
C CYS A 42 -1.57 0.54 3.54
N ASP A 43 -1.80 1.35 4.58
CA ASP A 43 -1.89 0.86 5.96
C ASP A 43 -3.07 -0.09 6.15
N ARG A 44 -4.24 0.26 5.60
CA ARG A 44 -5.44 -0.59 5.63
C ARG A 44 -5.19 -1.94 4.97
N ILE A 45 -4.59 -1.95 3.78
CA ILE A 45 -4.35 -3.22 3.08
C ILE A 45 -3.28 -4.06 3.81
N ASN A 46 -2.22 -3.45 4.35
CA ASN A 46 -1.18 -4.16 5.12
C ASN A 46 -1.74 -4.82 6.40
N GLN A 47 -2.69 -4.15 7.07
CA GLN A 47 -3.40 -4.71 8.21
C GLN A 47 -4.14 -6.00 7.82
N VAL A 48 -4.77 -6.01 6.64
CA VAL A 48 -5.51 -7.18 6.15
C VAL A 48 -4.54 -8.29 5.73
N TYR A 49 -3.49 -7.94 4.98
CA TYR A 49 -2.53 -8.85 4.36
C TYR A 49 -1.80 -9.81 5.33
N SER A 50 -1.68 -9.44 6.61
CA SER A 50 -0.99 -10.26 7.63
C SER A 50 -1.82 -11.42 8.20
N SER A 51 -3.11 -11.47 7.89
CA SER A 51 -3.99 -12.57 8.30
C SER A 51 -3.84 -13.72 7.30
N GLY A 52 -4.00 -14.97 7.72
CA GLY A 52 -3.92 -16.14 6.83
C GLY A 52 -5.06 -16.17 5.79
N LEU A 53 -4.99 -15.28 4.81
CA LEU A 53 -6.00 -15.03 3.79
C LEU A 53 -5.98 -16.10 2.70
N GLU A 54 -7.14 -16.34 2.10
CA GLU A 54 -7.23 -17.14 0.89
C GLU A 54 -6.44 -16.50 -0.27
N GLU A 55 -5.87 -17.34 -1.14
CA GLU A 55 -5.04 -16.90 -2.27
C GLU A 55 -5.76 -15.86 -3.16
N SER A 56 -7.07 -16.01 -3.34
CA SER A 56 -7.91 -15.06 -4.09
C SER A 56 -7.93 -13.66 -3.48
N VAL A 57 -7.94 -13.58 -2.15
CA VAL A 57 -7.92 -12.31 -1.43
C VAL A 57 -6.53 -11.70 -1.50
N GLN A 58 -5.48 -12.51 -1.33
CA GLN A 58 -4.11 -12.06 -1.47
C GLN A 58 -3.87 -11.43 -2.86
N ARG A 59 -4.29 -12.11 -3.94
CA ARG A 59 -4.23 -11.61 -5.32
C ARG A 59 -4.98 -10.28 -5.52
N PHE A 60 -6.11 -10.13 -4.84
CA PHE A 60 -6.91 -8.90 -4.89
C PHE A 60 -6.19 -7.75 -4.18
N LEU A 61 -5.66 -7.98 -2.98
CA LEU A 61 -4.88 -7.00 -2.22
C LEU A 61 -3.59 -6.61 -2.95
N GLU A 62 -2.92 -7.57 -3.59
CA GLU A 62 -1.77 -7.29 -4.47
C GLU A 62 -2.15 -6.42 -5.67
N SER A 63 -3.34 -6.66 -6.24
CA SER A 63 -3.85 -5.85 -7.36
C SER A 63 -4.17 -4.42 -6.90
N LEU A 64 -4.71 -4.26 -5.70
CA LEU A 64 -4.92 -2.95 -5.07
C LEU A 64 -3.60 -2.23 -4.79
N GLY A 65 -2.59 -2.93 -4.29
CA GLY A 65 -1.25 -2.38 -4.02
C GLY A 65 -0.48 -1.95 -5.28
N ARG A 66 -0.89 -2.43 -6.47
CA ARG A 66 -0.31 -2.05 -7.76
C ARG A 66 -1.04 -0.89 -8.45
N LEU A 67 -2.11 -0.37 -7.85
CA LEU A 67 -2.84 0.75 -8.42
C LEU A 67 -1.97 2.01 -8.45
N LYS A 68 -1.90 2.66 -9.61
CA LYS A 68 -1.22 3.96 -9.78
C LYS A 68 -2.12 5.15 -9.42
N ARG A 69 -3.19 4.90 -8.66
CA ARG A 69 -4.20 5.90 -8.24
C ARG A 69 -4.29 5.93 -6.72
N PHE A 70 -4.52 7.12 -6.18
CA PHE A 70 -4.61 7.42 -4.74
C PHE A 70 -6.04 7.27 -4.18
N TYR A 71 -6.92 6.58 -4.90
CA TYR A 71 -8.30 6.34 -4.48
C TYR A 71 -8.76 4.92 -4.82
N LEU A 72 -9.65 4.40 -3.99
CA LEU A 72 -10.38 3.16 -4.23
C LEU A 72 -11.70 3.49 -4.93
N THR A 73 -12.14 2.60 -5.83
CA THR A 73 -13.51 2.63 -6.34
C THR A 73 -14.48 2.11 -5.28
N ALA A 74 -15.76 2.44 -5.42
CA ALA A 74 -16.79 2.01 -4.46
C ALA A 74 -16.83 0.48 -4.26
N LEU A 75 -16.50 -0.30 -5.30
CA LEU A 75 -16.40 -1.76 -5.18
C LEU A 75 -15.18 -2.18 -4.36
N GLU A 76 -14.00 -1.62 -4.68
CA GLU A 76 -12.75 -1.94 -4.00
C GLU A 76 -12.82 -1.57 -2.51
N GLU A 77 -13.38 -0.41 -2.20
CA GLU A 77 -13.58 0.04 -0.82
C GLU A 77 -14.53 -0.89 -0.06
N LYS A 78 -15.63 -1.31 -0.69
CA LYS A 78 -16.59 -2.23 -0.06
C LYS A 78 -15.97 -3.61 0.18
N VAL A 79 -15.17 -4.12 -0.74
CA VAL A 79 -14.45 -5.39 -0.55
C VAL A 79 -13.42 -5.25 0.57
N LEU A 80 -12.63 -4.18 0.58
CA LEU A 80 -11.64 -3.94 1.64
C LEU A 80 -12.31 -3.86 3.02
N SER A 81 -13.43 -3.15 3.15
CA SER A 81 -14.17 -3.06 4.42
C SER A 81 -14.75 -4.40 4.89
N VAL A 82 -15.17 -5.26 3.98
CA VAL A 82 -15.62 -6.63 4.34
C VAL A 82 -14.43 -7.45 4.84
N LEU A 83 -13.27 -7.34 4.19
CA LEU A 83 -12.05 -8.05 4.59
C LEU A 83 -11.50 -7.56 5.94
N GLU A 84 -11.49 -6.24 6.16
CA GLU A 84 -11.14 -5.63 7.45
C GLU A 84 -12.05 -6.14 8.57
N SER A 85 -13.35 -6.29 8.30
CA SER A 85 -14.32 -6.81 9.28
C SER A 85 -14.19 -8.32 9.51
N ALA A 86 -13.77 -9.08 8.50
CA ALA A 86 -13.61 -10.54 8.58
C ALA A 86 -12.38 -10.97 9.41
N ILE A 87 -11.40 -10.06 9.60
CA ILE A 87 -10.18 -10.32 10.37
C ILE A 87 -10.38 -10.11 11.87
N ILE A 88 -11.45 -9.42 12.30
CA ILE A 88 -11.82 -9.30 13.71
C ILE A 88 -12.53 -10.60 14.14
N VAL A 89 -11.75 -11.62 14.52
CA VAL A 89 -12.19 -12.82 15.26
C VAL A 89 -11.30 -13.02 16.47
#